data_AF-A0A914WJX3-F1
#
_entry.id   AF-A0A914WJX3-F1
#
_cell.length_a   1.000
_cell.length_b   1.000
_cell.length_c   1.000
_cell.angle_alpha   90.00
_cell.angle_beta   90.00
_cell.angle_gamma   90.00
#
_symmetry.space_group_name_H-M   'P 1'
#
loop_
_entity.id
_entity.type
_entity.pdbx_description
1 polymer ?
#
loop_
_entity_poly.entity_id
_entity_poly.type
_entity_poly.pdbx_seq_one_letter_code
_entity_poly.pdbx_strand_id
1 'polypeptide(L)'
;KQGKLLGAYKLARHAFEKLQTMKPPARFQQLIDLGSIQIRAKPFNDNEDLMPMCYRCGTSNPMLNNSGNICLHCKTPFVFSYVSFEVLPLVEFACDDDIPDKEAIELIAAEPPLTDTEHALKDPFKQRSHLDVTSGALLKVNRATLISLNKTEVIVAEWPKPLKTRYYRNMIPEISVSKCPNCHRVFHVDDYELAVLQEGHCPFCRGKNEEILRGHLTDEELDI
;
A
#
# COMPACT_ATOMS: atom_id res chain seq x y z
N LYS A 1 3.90 12.89 21.18
CA LYS A 1 2.98 12.30 22.19
C LYS A 1 2.65 10.85 21.85
N GLN A 2 2.03 10.56 20.69
CA GLN A 2 1.61 9.21 20.31
C GLN A 2 2.76 8.19 20.24
N GLY A 3 3.88 8.52 19.58
CA GLY A 3 5.01 7.58 19.51
C GLY A 3 5.53 7.11 20.88
N LYS A 4 5.43 7.94 21.93
CA LYS A 4 5.80 7.52 23.30
C LYS A 4 4.79 6.54 23.91
N LEU A 5 3.50 6.72 23.62
CA LEU A 5 2.41 5.86 24.13
C LEU A 5 2.45 4.48 23.48
N LEU A 6 2.72 4.44 22.18
CA LEU A 6 2.76 3.20 21.38
C LEU A 6 4.09 2.44 21.50
N GLY A 7 5.10 3.00 22.19
CA GLY A 7 6.44 2.40 22.27
C GLY A 7 7.33 2.65 21.05
N ALA A 8 6.95 3.52 20.12
CA ALA A 8 7.79 4.00 19.03
C ALA A 8 8.77 5.09 19.51
N TYR A 9 9.71 4.71 20.40
CA TYR A 9 10.58 5.68 21.06
C TYR A 9 11.64 6.27 20.13
N LYS A 10 12.22 5.49 19.22
CA LYS A 10 13.23 5.97 18.24
C LYS A 10 12.58 6.94 17.25
N LEU A 11 11.39 6.62 16.73
CA LEU A 11 10.57 7.54 15.93
C LEU A 11 10.26 8.83 16.72
N ALA A 12 9.82 8.71 17.97
CA ALA A 12 9.51 9.86 18.80
C ALA A 12 10.74 10.76 19.05
N ARG A 13 11.93 10.19 19.25
CA ARG A 13 13.18 10.98 19.37
C ARG A 13 13.44 11.78 18.11
N HIS A 14 13.38 11.14 16.96
CA HIS A 14 13.64 11.80 15.69
C HIS A 14 12.64 12.95 15.44
N ALA A 15 11.36 12.75 15.77
CA ALA A 15 10.36 13.80 15.67
C ALA A 15 10.68 15.00 16.59
N PHE A 16 11.10 14.76 17.83
CA PHE A 16 11.48 15.82 18.76
C PHE A 16 12.74 16.57 18.31
N GLU A 17 13.77 15.85 17.84
CA GLU A 17 14.98 16.45 17.25
C GLU A 17 14.62 17.36 16.07
N LYS A 18 13.73 16.90 15.17
CA LYS A 18 13.29 17.71 14.04
C LYS A 18 12.49 18.94 14.48
N LEU A 19 11.58 18.80 15.44
CA LEU A 19 10.81 19.91 16.00
C LEU A 19 11.70 20.99 16.63
N GLN A 20 12.79 20.59 17.29
CA GLN A 20 13.78 21.52 17.85
C GLN A 20 14.53 22.34 16.78
N THR A 21 14.65 21.84 15.55
CA THR A 21 15.23 22.61 14.42
C THR A 21 14.25 23.58 13.77
N MET A 22 12.97 23.52 14.13
CA MET A 22 11.92 24.38 13.57
C MET A 22 11.59 25.54 14.53
N LYS A 23 10.81 26.52 14.05
CA LYS A 23 10.28 27.62 14.87
C LYS A 23 8.79 27.39 15.16
N PRO A 24 8.43 26.54 16.13
CA PRO A 24 7.03 26.30 16.47
C PRO A 24 6.40 27.54 17.14
N PRO A 25 5.06 27.71 17.05
CA PRO A 25 4.34 28.67 17.88
C PRO A 25 4.68 28.53 19.37
N ALA A 26 4.81 29.65 20.09
CA ALA A 26 5.26 29.68 21.49
C ALA A 26 4.49 28.72 22.43
N ARG A 27 3.17 28.55 22.21
CA ARG A 27 2.32 27.62 22.95
C ARG A 27 2.78 26.15 22.90
N PHE A 28 3.55 25.76 21.88
CA PHE A 28 4.03 24.40 21.71
C PHE A 28 5.48 24.22 22.18
N GLN A 29 6.23 25.31 22.42
CA GLN A 29 7.64 25.24 22.80
C GLN A 29 7.85 24.41 24.08
N GLN A 30 7.10 24.74 25.13
CA GLN A 30 7.16 24.01 26.41
C GLN A 30 6.85 22.51 26.25
N LEU A 31 5.89 22.15 25.39
CA LEU A 31 5.52 20.76 25.12
C LEU A 31 6.63 20.01 24.37
N ILE A 32 7.29 20.68 23.42
CA ILE A 32 8.41 20.11 22.65
C ILE A 32 9.61 19.92 23.56
N ASP A 33 9.94 20.91 24.39
CA ASP A 33 11.09 20.84 25.31
C ASP A 33 10.90 19.73 26.35
N LEU A 34 9.72 19.68 26.99
CA LEU A 34 9.38 18.62 27.94
C LEU A 34 9.41 17.24 27.27
N GLY A 35 8.84 17.12 26.08
CA GLY A 35 8.84 15.88 25.31
C GLY A 35 10.25 15.40 24.93
N SER A 36 11.12 16.33 24.55
CA SER A 36 12.52 16.08 24.20
C SER A 36 13.35 15.60 25.39
N ILE A 37 13.05 16.09 26.60
CA ILE A 37 13.67 15.59 27.83
C ILE A 37 13.12 14.20 28.18
N GLN A 38 11.80 14.04 28.16
CA GLN A 38 11.15 12.78 28.53
C GLN A 38 11.57 11.60 27.66
N ILE A 39 11.81 11.82 26.37
CA ILE A 39 12.16 10.73 25.45
C ILE A 39 13.60 10.21 25.66
N ARG A 40 14.50 11.01 26.25
CA ARG A 40 15.88 10.61 26.57
C ARG A 40 15.94 9.49 27.61
N ALA A 41 14.95 9.42 28.49
CA ALA A 41 14.84 8.37 29.51
C ALA A 41 14.26 7.04 28.97
N LYS A 42 13.87 6.98 27.69
CA LYS A 42 13.32 5.77 27.07
C LYS A 42 14.41 4.94 26.36
N PRO A 43 14.18 3.66 26.03
CA PRO A 43 15.10 2.83 25.23
C PRO A 43 15.24 3.26 23.76
N PHE A 44 16.40 3.05 23.13
CA PHE A 44 16.67 3.44 21.73
C PHE A 44 16.16 2.43 20.68
N ASN A 45 14.95 1.91 20.87
CA ASN A 45 14.26 1.05 19.92
C ASN A 45 12.79 1.47 19.81
N ASP A 46 12.15 1.08 18.71
CA ASP A 46 10.69 1.13 18.56
C ASP A 46 10.12 -0.24 18.93
N ASN A 47 8.83 -0.28 19.27
CA ASN A 47 8.10 -1.54 19.40
C ASN A 47 8.09 -2.29 18.04
N GLU A 48 8.42 -3.57 18.07
CA GLU A 48 8.53 -4.42 16.87
C GLU A 48 7.18 -4.60 16.17
N ASP A 49 6.07 -4.61 16.92
CA ASP A 49 4.72 -4.69 16.37
C ASP A 49 4.34 -3.51 15.46
N LEU A 50 5.06 -2.39 15.60
CA LEU A 50 4.83 -1.21 14.77
C LEU A 50 5.63 -1.25 13.47
N MET A 51 6.62 -2.14 13.36
CA MET A 51 7.55 -2.14 12.23
C MET A 51 6.87 -2.66 10.96
N PRO A 52 6.81 -1.89 9.86
CA PRO A 52 6.18 -2.35 8.63
C PRO A 52 6.92 -3.55 8.01
N MET A 53 6.17 -4.59 7.71
CA MET A 53 6.66 -5.74 6.94
C MET A 53 6.68 -5.39 5.45
N CYS A 54 7.73 -5.79 4.76
CA CYS A 54 7.77 -5.73 3.31
C CYS A 54 7.03 -6.94 2.72
N TYR A 55 5.89 -6.72 2.08
CA TYR A 55 5.11 -7.79 1.44
C TYR A 55 5.79 -8.44 0.23
N ARG A 56 6.93 -7.89 -0.22
CA ARG A 56 7.80 -8.57 -1.18
C ARG A 56 8.75 -9.55 -0.50
N CYS A 57 9.68 -9.08 0.34
CA CYS A 57 10.76 -9.93 0.87
C CYS A 57 10.55 -10.42 2.32
N GLY A 58 9.45 -10.04 2.97
CA GLY A 58 9.14 -10.39 4.36
C GLY A 58 9.98 -9.68 5.42
N THR A 59 10.95 -8.83 5.02
CA THR A 59 11.78 -8.09 5.97
C THR A 59 10.94 -7.09 6.76
N SER A 60 11.09 -7.04 8.09
CA SER A 60 10.57 -5.97 8.94
C SER A 60 11.44 -4.72 8.82
N ASN A 61 10.81 -3.55 8.66
CA ASN A 61 11.51 -2.31 8.35
C ASN A 61 11.33 -1.31 9.51
N PRO A 62 12.34 -0.50 9.87
CA PRO A 62 12.15 0.67 10.71
C PRO A 62 11.07 1.61 10.17
N MET A 63 10.36 2.24 11.09
CA MET A 63 9.34 3.26 10.83
C MET A 63 9.87 4.48 10.06
N LEU A 64 11.17 4.75 10.19
CA LEU A 64 11.86 5.81 9.47
C LEU A 64 13.04 5.22 8.72
N ASN A 65 12.99 5.34 7.40
CA ASN A 65 14.08 5.03 6.52
C ASN A 65 14.53 6.33 5.81
N ASN A 66 15.81 6.67 5.93
CA ASN A 66 16.39 7.85 5.29
C ASN A 66 16.31 7.81 3.76
N SER A 67 16.13 6.62 3.18
CA SER A 67 15.92 6.45 1.73
C SER A 67 14.46 6.64 1.30
N GLY A 68 13.59 7.05 2.22
CA GLY A 68 12.15 7.19 2.00
C GLY A 68 11.38 5.92 2.27
N ASN A 69 10.15 5.85 1.75
CA ASN A 69 9.22 4.75 2.01
C ASN A 69 9.51 3.52 1.13
N ILE A 70 10.69 2.94 1.32
CA ILE A 70 11.15 1.75 0.62
C ILE A 70 11.67 0.72 1.62
N CYS A 71 11.63 -0.55 1.24
CA CYS A 71 12.24 -1.61 2.02
C CYS A 71 13.78 -1.41 2.11
N LEU A 72 14.38 -1.69 3.27
CA LEU A 72 15.85 -1.60 3.44
C LEU A 72 16.58 -2.65 2.61
N HIS A 73 15.97 -3.83 2.46
CA HIS A 73 16.59 -5.01 1.85
C HIS A 73 16.40 -5.02 0.34
N CYS A 74 15.15 -5.23 -0.13
CA CYS A 74 14.86 -5.33 -1.56
C CYS A 74 14.59 -3.99 -2.26
N LYS A 75 14.60 -2.87 -1.51
CA LYS A 75 14.33 -1.51 -2.02
C LYS A 75 12.96 -1.32 -2.68
N THR A 76 12.05 -2.29 -2.58
CA THR A 76 10.68 -2.15 -3.08
C THR A 76 9.95 -1.03 -2.34
N PRO A 77 9.30 -0.11 -3.05
CA PRO A 77 8.49 0.94 -2.44
C PRO A 77 7.29 0.36 -1.68
N PHE A 78 6.98 0.95 -0.53
CA PHE A 78 5.74 0.63 0.17
C PHE A 78 4.56 1.32 -0.50
N VAL A 79 3.48 0.56 -0.63
CA VAL A 79 2.19 1.07 -1.09
C VAL A 79 1.32 1.30 0.14
N PHE A 80 0.87 2.53 0.36
CA PHE A 80 0.07 2.87 1.54
C PHE A 80 -1.39 3.01 1.18
N SER A 81 -2.26 2.66 2.13
CA SER A 81 -3.66 3.07 2.14
C SER A 81 -3.73 4.60 2.19
N TYR A 82 -4.52 5.20 1.30
CA TYR A 82 -4.72 6.66 1.27
C TYR A 82 -5.74 7.16 2.31
N VAL A 83 -6.18 6.30 3.23
CA VAL A 83 -7.00 6.64 4.40
C VAL A 83 -6.23 6.35 5.69
N SER A 84 -5.88 5.09 5.94
CA SER A 84 -5.25 4.67 7.20
C SER A 84 -3.74 4.93 7.26
N PHE A 85 -3.08 5.16 6.12
CA PHE A 85 -1.62 5.21 5.98
C PHE A 85 -0.91 3.92 6.43
N GLU A 86 -1.62 2.80 6.48
CA GLU A 86 -1.02 1.48 6.67
C GLU A 86 -0.40 0.98 5.37
N VAL A 87 0.65 0.16 5.48
CA VAL A 87 1.27 -0.49 4.31
C VAL A 87 0.32 -1.58 3.83
N LEU A 88 -0.14 -1.47 2.59
CA LEU A 88 -0.99 -2.45 1.95
C LEU A 88 -0.16 -3.65 1.45
N PRO A 89 -0.75 -4.85 1.40
CA PRO A 89 -0.13 -6.06 0.85
C PRO A 89 0.04 -6.05 -0.68
N LEU A 90 0.33 -4.89 -1.26
CA LEU A 90 0.48 -4.70 -2.69
C LEU A 90 1.96 -4.65 -3.08
N VAL A 91 2.33 -5.45 -4.07
CA VAL A 91 3.64 -5.39 -4.73
C VAL A 91 3.46 -4.95 -6.17
N GLU A 92 4.14 -3.87 -6.55
CA GLU A 92 4.16 -3.40 -7.92
C GLU A 92 5.02 -4.31 -8.80
N PHE A 93 4.54 -4.60 -10.00
CA PHE A 93 5.25 -5.36 -11.02
C PHE A 93 5.17 -4.67 -12.37
N ALA A 94 6.07 -5.05 -13.28
CA ALA A 94 6.11 -4.59 -14.65
C ALA A 94 5.85 -5.76 -15.59
N CYS A 95 5.17 -5.50 -16.71
CA CYS A 95 5.10 -6.47 -17.80
C CYS A 95 6.42 -6.47 -18.59
N ASP A 96 6.70 -7.56 -19.31
CA ASP A 96 7.81 -7.58 -20.27
C ASP A 96 7.65 -6.49 -21.35
N ASP A 97 8.78 -6.04 -21.91
CA ASP A 97 8.83 -4.84 -22.77
C ASP A 97 8.05 -5.01 -24.09
N ASP A 98 7.73 -6.25 -24.46
CA ASP A 98 6.98 -6.65 -25.64
C ASP A 98 5.47 -6.86 -25.36
N ILE A 99 4.99 -6.56 -24.15
CA ILE A 99 3.58 -6.67 -23.76
C ILE A 99 3.00 -5.25 -23.56
N PRO A 100 2.17 -4.74 -24.49
CA PRO A 100 1.50 -3.46 -24.32
C PRO A 100 0.40 -3.53 -23.24
N ASP A 101 0.08 -2.39 -22.62
CA ASP A 101 -0.88 -2.32 -21.52
C ASP A 101 -2.24 -2.96 -21.83
N LYS A 102 -2.75 -2.73 -23.06
CA LYS A 102 -4.02 -3.31 -23.50
C LYS A 102 -3.99 -4.85 -23.49
N GLU A 103 -2.90 -5.43 -23.99
CA GLU A 103 -2.71 -6.88 -23.99
C GLU A 103 -2.56 -7.40 -22.56
N ALA A 104 -1.81 -6.71 -21.70
CA ALA A 104 -1.65 -7.12 -20.31
C ALA A 104 -2.99 -7.18 -19.56
N ILE A 105 -3.87 -6.18 -19.75
CA ILE A 105 -5.20 -6.15 -19.15
C ILE A 105 -6.07 -7.31 -19.66
N GLU A 106 -6.03 -7.60 -20.96
CA GLU A 106 -6.76 -8.74 -21.56
C GLU A 106 -6.26 -10.08 -21.00
N LEU A 107 -4.94 -10.25 -20.84
CA LEU A 107 -4.34 -11.46 -20.28
C LEU A 107 -4.71 -11.66 -18.80
N ILE A 108 -4.74 -10.58 -18.00
CA ILE A 108 -5.17 -10.64 -16.59
C ILE A 108 -6.67 -10.96 -16.46
N ALA A 109 -7.48 -10.49 -17.40
CA ALA A 109 -8.92 -10.74 -17.40
C ALA A 109 -9.30 -12.16 -17.87
N ALA A 110 -8.38 -12.85 -18.55
CA ALA A 110 -8.60 -14.19 -19.07
C ALA A 110 -8.79 -15.22 -17.95
N GLU A 111 -9.56 -16.28 -18.22
CA GLU A 111 -9.65 -17.40 -17.30
C GLU A 111 -8.35 -18.22 -17.34
N PRO A 112 -7.79 -18.58 -16.17
CA PRO A 112 -6.58 -19.39 -16.13
C PRO A 112 -6.85 -20.77 -16.77
N PRO A 113 -5.88 -21.33 -17.51
CA PRO A 113 -6.05 -22.61 -18.18
C PRO A 113 -6.31 -23.74 -17.16
N LEU A 114 -7.28 -24.60 -17.47
CA LEU A 114 -7.73 -25.74 -16.63
C LEU A 114 -6.67 -26.83 -16.40
N THR A 115 -5.47 -26.72 -16.98
CA THR A 115 -4.37 -27.67 -16.78
C THR A 115 -3.74 -27.45 -15.41
N ASP A 116 -4.31 -28.14 -14.43
CA ASP A 116 -3.93 -28.10 -13.02
C ASP A 116 -2.49 -28.53 -12.74
N THR A 117 -1.92 -27.93 -11.70
CA THR A 117 -0.72 -28.28 -10.91
C THR A 117 0.65 -27.72 -11.30
N GLU A 118 1.14 -27.74 -12.55
CA GLU A 118 2.56 -27.34 -12.76
C GLU A 118 2.81 -25.81 -12.78
N HIS A 119 1.85 -25.00 -13.23
CA HIS A 119 2.01 -23.55 -13.34
C HIS A 119 1.92 -22.82 -12.00
N ALA A 120 1.11 -23.29 -11.05
CA ALA A 120 1.01 -22.73 -9.70
C ALA A 120 2.32 -22.90 -8.89
N LEU A 121 3.13 -23.92 -9.19
CA LEU A 121 4.45 -24.13 -8.58
C LEU A 121 5.53 -23.14 -9.06
N LYS A 122 5.26 -22.35 -10.11
CA LYS A 122 6.18 -21.33 -10.64
C LYS A 122 5.60 -19.92 -10.52
N ASP A 123 4.81 -19.64 -9.49
CA ASP A 123 4.38 -18.28 -9.18
C ASP A 123 5.62 -17.42 -8.81
N PRO A 124 6.04 -16.46 -9.66
CA PRO A 124 7.23 -15.66 -9.40
C PRO A 124 7.06 -14.74 -8.19
N PHE A 125 5.82 -14.49 -7.75
CA PHE A 125 5.53 -13.70 -6.56
C PHE A 125 5.74 -14.50 -5.26
N LYS A 126 5.69 -15.85 -5.31
CA LYS A 126 5.92 -16.72 -4.15
C LYS A 126 7.34 -17.26 -4.04
N GLN A 127 8.13 -17.18 -5.11
CA GLN A 127 9.52 -17.65 -5.12
C GLN A 127 10.46 -16.65 -4.44
N ARG A 128 11.04 -17.05 -3.30
CA ARG A 128 12.01 -16.25 -2.51
C ARG A 128 13.17 -15.67 -3.32
N SER A 129 13.67 -16.39 -4.33
CA SER A 129 14.77 -15.95 -5.20
C SER A 129 14.47 -14.67 -5.96
N HIS A 130 13.22 -14.41 -6.34
CA HIS A 130 12.78 -13.19 -7.03
C HIS A 130 12.41 -12.05 -6.07
N LEU A 131 12.33 -12.34 -4.77
CA LEU A 131 12.02 -11.38 -3.71
C LEU A 131 13.31 -10.75 -3.11
N ASP A 132 14.47 -11.38 -3.34
CA ASP A 132 15.81 -10.93 -2.92
C ASP A 132 16.52 -10.02 -3.96
N VAL A 133 15.76 -9.26 -4.76
CA VAL A 133 16.36 -8.29 -5.66
C VAL A 133 16.73 -7.03 -4.88
N THR A 134 18.01 -6.88 -4.56
CA THR A 134 18.58 -5.69 -3.89
C THR A 134 18.56 -4.42 -4.75
N SER A 135 18.21 -4.53 -6.04
CA SER A 135 18.26 -3.41 -6.99
C SER A 135 17.01 -2.53 -7.01
N GLY A 136 15.95 -2.85 -6.24
CA GLY A 136 14.70 -2.07 -6.25
C GLY A 136 13.93 -2.14 -7.58
N ALA A 137 14.40 -2.93 -8.54
CA ALA A 137 13.72 -3.15 -9.79
C ALA A 137 12.38 -3.87 -9.56
N LEU A 138 11.37 -3.46 -10.32
CA LEU A 138 10.08 -4.13 -10.35
C LEU A 138 10.25 -5.56 -10.87
N LEU A 139 9.44 -6.49 -10.34
CA LEU A 139 9.37 -7.84 -10.87
C LEU A 139 8.83 -7.78 -12.31
N LYS A 140 9.60 -8.28 -13.28
CA LYS A 140 9.11 -8.42 -14.66
C LYS A 140 8.30 -9.70 -14.81
N VAL A 141 7.16 -9.60 -15.48
CA VAL A 141 6.15 -10.65 -15.59
C VAL A 141 5.83 -10.89 -17.05
N ASN A 142 5.87 -12.17 -17.46
CA ASN A 142 5.61 -12.59 -18.83
C ASN A 142 4.13 -12.93 -19.05
N ARG A 143 3.74 -13.16 -20.32
CA ARG A 143 2.37 -13.51 -20.72
C ARG A 143 1.81 -14.71 -19.96
N ALA A 144 2.61 -15.76 -19.78
CA ALA A 144 2.17 -16.98 -19.10
C ALA A 144 1.82 -16.72 -17.63
N THR A 145 2.62 -15.89 -16.96
CA THR A 145 2.32 -15.47 -15.59
C THR A 145 1.08 -14.58 -15.55
N LEU A 146 0.93 -13.60 -16.45
CA LEU A 146 -0.25 -12.72 -16.50
C LEU A 146 -1.57 -13.51 -16.60
N ILE A 147 -1.63 -14.52 -17.47
CA ILE A 147 -2.79 -15.41 -17.63
C ILE A 147 -3.07 -16.23 -16.35
N SER A 148 -2.02 -16.60 -15.62
CA SER A 148 -2.16 -17.39 -14.38
C SER A 148 -2.56 -16.55 -13.16
N LEU A 149 -2.51 -15.21 -13.26
CA LEU A 149 -2.87 -14.34 -12.15
C LEU A 149 -4.38 -14.35 -11.93
N ASN A 150 -4.79 -14.59 -10.69
CA ASN A 150 -6.17 -14.34 -10.30
C ASN A 150 -6.50 -12.84 -10.42
N LYS A 151 -7.46 -12.49 -11.29
CA LYS A 151 -7.88 -11.11 -11.54
C LYS A 151 -8.33 -10.35 -10.29
N THR A 152 -8.89 -11.04 -9.29
CA THR A 152 -9.37 -10.38 -8.05
C THR A 152 -8.22 -9.92 -7.14
N GLU A 153 -7.03 -10.48 -7.35
CA GLU A 153 -5.83 -10.14 -6.60
C GLU A 153 -4.92 -9.18 -7.37
N VAL A 154 -5.32 -8.74 -8.58
CA VAL A 154 -4.55 -7.77 -9.38
C VAL A 154 -5.26 -6.43 -9.41
N ILE A 155 -4.54 -5.37 -9.07
CA ILE A 155 -5.02 -4.00 -9.22
C ILE A 155 -4.29 -3.37 -10.41
N VAL A 156 -5.07 -2.97 -11.41
CA VAL A 156 -4.59 -2.21 -12.57
C VAL A 156 -4.89 -0.74 -12.34
N ALA A 157 -3.89 0.13 -12.34
CA ALA A 157 -4.04 1.57 -12.23
C ALA A 157 -3.74 2.24 -13.58
N GLU A 158 -4.79 2.41 -14.39
CA GLU A 158 -4.74 2.99 -15.75
C GLU A 158 -4.67 4.50 -15.71
N TRP A 159 -3.46 5.06 -15.78
CA TRP A 159 -3.30 6.51 -15.78
C TRP A 159 -3.35 7.08 -17.21
N PRO A 160 -3.95 8.27 -17.40
CA PRO A 160 -3.90 8.94 -18.69
C PRO A 160 -2.47 9.32 -19.05
N LYS A 161 -2.14 9.28 -20.35
CA LYS A 161 -0.83 9.71 -20.86
C LYS A 161 -0.55 11.16 -20.39
N PRO A 162 0.69 11.49 -19.99
CA PRO A 162 1.95 10.74 -20.18
C PRO A 162 2.29 9.75 -19.05
N LEU A 163 1.42 9.59 -18.05
CA LEU A 163 1.66 8.65 -16.95
C LEU A 163 1.50 7.20 -17.44
N LYS A 164 2.32 6.30 -16.89
CA LYS A 164 2.27 4.88 -17.21
C LYS A 164 1.21 4.18 -16.38
N THR A 165 0.56 3.17 -16.97
CA THR A 165 -0.24 2.19 -16.24
C THR A 165 0.64 1.47 -15.22
N ARG A 166 0.11 1.25 -14.02
CA ARG A 166 0.82 0.54 -12.94
C ARG A 166 0.03 -0.70 -12.56
N TYR A 167 0.74 -1.79 -12.32
CA TYR A 167 0.15 -3.08 -11.98
C TYR A 167 0.61 -3.49 -10.59
N TYR A 168 -0.33 -3.93 -9.76
CA TYR A 168 -0.07 -4.38 -8.41
C TYR A 168 -0.67 -5.75 -8.19
N ARG A 169 0.09 -6.63 -7.51
CA ARG A 169 -0.42 -7.91 -7.02
C ARG A 169 -0.67 -7.80 -5.52
N ASN A 170 -1.85 -8.22 -5.07
CA ASN A 170 -2.14 -8.45 -3.67
C ASN A 170 -1.47 -9.76 -3.23
N MET A 171 -0.58 -9.66 -2.25
CA MET A 171 0.21 -10.74 -1.70
C MET A 171 -0.50 -11.49 -0.56
N ILE A 172 -1.58 -10.91 -0.02
CA ILE A 172 -2.39 -11.49 1.05
C ILE A 172 -3.87 -11.32 0.65
N PRO A 173 -4.45 -12.29 -0.06
CA PRO A 173 -5.82 -12.21 -0.57
C PRO A 173 -6.88 -12.02 0.53
N GLU A 174 -6.58 -12.44 1.76
CA GLU A 174 -7.44 -12.25 2.93
C GLU A 174 -7.58 -10.78 3.36
N ILE A 175 -6.62 -9.93 2.97
CA ILE A 175 -6.68 -8.49 3.19
C ILE A 175 -7.21 -7.85 1.90
N SER A 176 -8.47 -7.46 1.93
CA SER A 176 -9.15 -6.86 0.79
C SER A 176 -8.68 -5.42 0.55
N VAL A 177 -8.26 -5.13 -0.69
CA VAL A 177 -7.75 -3.82 -1.11
C VAL A 177 -8.53 -3.33 -2.33
N SER A 178 -9.02 -2.10 -2.28
CA SER A 178 -9.73 -1.45 -3.39
C SER A 178 -8.94 -0.30 -3.99
N LYS A 179 -9.30 0.08 -5.21
CA LYS A 179 -8.78 1.25 -5.93
C LYS A 179 -9.92 2.22 -6.20
N CYS A 180 -9.70 3.52 -6.01
CA CYS A 180 -10.65 4.53 -6.48
C CYS A 180 -10.71 4.55 -8.02
N PRO A 181 -11.91 4.53 -8.64
CA PRO A 181 -12.05 4.57 -10.09
C PRO A 181 -11.57 5.90 -10.70
N ASN A 182 -11.60 6.99 -9.93
CA ASN A 182 -11.27 8.33 -10.44
C ASN A 182 -9.79 8.71 -10.32
N CYS A 183 -9.17 8.38 -9.18
CA CYS A 183 -7.79 8.80 -8.89
C CYS A 183 -6.80 7.65 -8.77
N HIS A 184 -7.26 6.41 -8.93
CA HIS A 184 -6.43 5.20 -8.89
C HIS A 184 -5.55 5.03 -7.65
N ARG A 185 -5.86 5.76 -6.57
CA ARG A 185 -5.31 5.52 -5.23
C ARG A 185 -5.93 4.26 -4.65
N VAL A 186 -5.16 3.59 -3.81
CA VAL A 186 -5.50 2.31 -3.20
C VAL A 186 -5.75 2.46 -1.71
N PHE A 187 -6.62 1.60 -1.19
CA PHE A 187 -7.18 1.67 0.15
C PHE A 187 -7.52 0.26 0.64
N HIS A 188 -7.63 0.05 1.95
CA HIS A 188 -8.44 -1.07 2.42
C HIS A 188 -9.89 -0.89 1.94
N VAL A 189 -10.55 -2.00 1.57
CA VAL A 189 -11.95 -1.96 1.09
C VAL A 189 -12.84 -1.28 2.13
N ASP A 190 -12.83 -1.79 3.36
CA ASP A 190 -13.68 -1.32 4.45
C ASP A 190 -13.49 0.19 4.75
N ASP A 191 -12.24 0.66 4.82
CA ASP A 191 -11.93 2.08 5.06
C ASP A 191 -12.44 2.97 3.92
N TYR A 192 -12.30 2.53 2.67
CA TYR A 192 -12.71 3.31 1.52
C TYR A 192 -14.22 3.35 1.35
N GLU A 193 -14.89 2.21 1.51
CA GLU A 193 -16.34 2.12 1.49
C GLU A 193 -16.96 2.97 2.58
N LEU A 194 -16.47 2.84 3.81
CA LEU A 194 -16.94 3.66 4.93
C LEU A 194 -16.76 5.16 4.66
N ALA A 195 -15.58 5.58 4.18
CA ALA A 195 -15.32 6.98 3.88
C ALA A 195 -16.22 7.52 2.74
N VAL A 196 -16.47 6.70 1.71
CA VAL A 196 -17.36 7.07 0.60
C VAL A 196 -18.81 7.14 1.06
N LEU A 197 -19.27 6.23 1.92
CA LEU A 197 -20.64 6.26 2.46
C LEU A 197 -20.86 7.46 3.38
N GLN A 198 -19.87 7.82 4.20
CA GLN A 198 -19.97 8.97 5.12
C GLN A 198 -19.95 10.31 4.39
N GLU A 199 -19.04 10.47 3.42
CA GLU A 199 -18.77 11.77 2.78
C GLU A 199 -19.38 11.89 1.37
N GLY A 200 -19.92 10.81 0.82
CA GLY A 200 -20.47 10.73 -0.54
C GLY A 200 -19.41 10.71 -1.66
N HIS A 201 -18.12 10.66 -1.32
CA HIS A 201 -17.03 10.75 -2.28
C HIS A 201 -15.70 10.18 -1.77
N CYS A 202 -14.76 9.90 -2.68
CA CYS A 202 -13.42 9.44 -2.33
C CYS A 202 -12.70 10.42 -1.38
N PRO A 203 -12.11 9.96 -0.25
CA PRO A 203 -11.45 10.82 0.73
C PRO A 203 -10.19 11.53 0.18
N PHE A 204 -9.62 11.04 -0.92
CA PHE A 204 -8.45 11.64 -1.55
C PHE A 204 -8.81 12.65 -2.65
N CYS A 205 -9.56 12.23 -3.67
CA CYS A 205 -9.83 13.07 -4.85
C CYS A 205 -11.22 13.71 -4.87
N ARG A 206 -12.11 13.36 -3.93
CA ARG A 206 -13.51 13.79 -3.88
C ARG A 206 -14.36 13.42 -5.10
N GLY A 207 -13.87 12.51 -5.93
CA GLY A 207 -14.67 11.90 -7.00
C GLY A 207 -15.69 10.92 -6.43
N LYS A 208 -16.90 10.90 -7.00
CA LYS A 208 -17.96 9.98 -6.59
C LYS A 208 -17.63 8.54 -7.00
N ASN A 209 -18.06 7.58 -6.20
CA ASN A 209 -18.04 6.17 -6.56
C ASN A 209 -19.48 5.64 -6.56
N GLU A 210 -20.12 5.67 -7.72
CA GLU A 210 -21.54 5.32 -7.83
C GLU A 210 -21.82 3.86 -7.51
N GLU A 211 -20.87 2.95 -7.72
CA GLU A 211 -21.06 1.53 -7.40
C GLU A 211 -21.25 1.33 -5.89
N ILE A 212 -20.41 1.94 -5.05
CA ILE A 212 -20.53 1.88 -3.59
C ILE A 212 -21.80 2.60 -3.13
N LEU A 213 -22.07 3.78 -3.68
CA LEU A 213 -23.22 4.60 -3.28
C LEU A 213 -24.56 3.95 -3.67
N ARG A 214 -24.60 3.19 -4.77
CA ARG A 214 -25.79 2.45 -5.21
C ARG A 214 -25.91 1.08 -4.53
N GLY A 215 -24.78 0.39 -4.28
CA GLY A 215 -24.76 -0.94 -3.68
C GLY A 215 -25.26 -0.98 -2.23
N HIS A 216 -25.27 0.16 -1.53
CA HIS A 216 -25.87 0.27 -0.20
C HIS A 216 -27.38 0.61 -0.22
N LEU A 217 -27.94 0.94 -1.39
CA LEU A 217 -29.39 1.10 -1.58
C LEU A 217 -30.00 -0.28 -1.82
N THR A 218 -30.09 -1.12 -0.79
CA THR A 218 -30.90 -2.35 -0.85
C THR A 218 -32.32 -2.06 -0.37
N ASP A 219 -33.26 -2.06 -1.32
CA ASP A 219 -34.64 -2.59 -1.31
C ASP A 219 -35.72 -2.05 -0.36
N GLU A 220 -35.54 -0.96 0.40
CA GLU A 220 -36.65 -0.35 1.19
C GLU A 220 -37.16 1.02 0.68
N GLU A 221 -36.50 1.66 -0.29
CA GLU A 221 -36.86 3.03 -0.73
C GLU A 221 -37.19 3.18 -2.23
N LEU A 222 -37.62 2.08 -2.89
CA LEU A 222 -38.14 2.15 -4.27
C LEU A 222 -39.67 2.04 -4.39
N ASP A 223 -40.40 1.96 -3.27
CA ASP A 223 -41.88 1.99 -3.24
C ASP A 223 -42.41 3.08 -2.29
N ILE A 224 -42.23 4.37 -2.65
CA ILE A 224 -43.12 5.49 -2.26
C ILE A 224 -43.26 6.46 -3.43
#